data_AF-A0A7Z0RL38-F1
#
_entry.id   AF-A0A7Z0RL38-F1
#
_cell.length_a   1.000
_cell.length_b   1.000
_cell.length_c   1.000
_cell.angle_alpha   90.00
_cell.angle_beta   90.00
_cell.angle_gamma   90.00
#
_symmetry.space_group_name_H-M   'P 1'
#
loop_
_entity.id
_entity.type
_entity.pdbx_description
1 polymer ?
#
loop_
_entity_poly.entity_id
_entity_poly.type
_entity_poly.pdbx_seq_one_letter_code
_entity_poly.pdbx_strand_id
1 'polypeptide(L)'
;MPLHFEQPVIDKTEQSRAHIGITDAEVVQMLGSYRLFGFWRIDIETGHFFASEDVHAIFGLPYSDGPVNLTELMSRIHEEDRSLIAQTFEEASLHGVGFHFVYRVDNRLGGYKLVRSVGRFRSDESGGGIVGITYEFVEKLRVVGFEDNTIPR
;
A
#
# COMPACT_ATOMS: atom_id res chain seq x y z
N MET A 1 9.87 -14.48 -6.98
CA MET A 1 9.55 -15.00 -5.62
C MET A 1 8.37 -15.96 -5.74
N PRO A 2 8.35 -17.13 -5.09
CA PRO A 2 7.18 -18.01 -5.17
C PRO A 2 5.95 -17.31 -4.55
N LEU A 3 4.79 -17.45 -5.20
CA LEU A 3 3.53 -16.91 -4.68
C LEU A 3 3.10 -17.70 -3.43
N HIS A 4 2.88 -16.98 -2.35
CA HIS A 4 2.28 -17.52 -1.13
C HIS A 4 0.89 -16.93 -0.96
N PHE A 5 -0.13 -17.80 -0.90
CA PHE A 5 -1.51 -17.39 -0.68
C PHE A 5 -1.78 -17.36 0.82
N GLU A 6 -2.05 -16.17 1.35
CA GLU A 6 -2.55 -16.00 2.72
C GLU A 6 -4.09 -15.94 2.67
N GLN A 7 -4.76 -16.68 3.56
CA GLN A 7 -6.20 -16.49 3.77
C GLN A 7 -6.42 -15.41 4.84
N PRO A 8 -7.44 -14.56 4.68
CA PRO A 8 -7.83 -13.65 5.74
C PRO A 8 -8.24 -14.45 6.98
N VAL A 9 -7.97 -13.90 8.16
CA VAL A 9 -8.42 -14.49 9.42
C VAL A 9 -9.95 -14.50 9.44
N ILE A 10 -10.52 -15.70 9.44
CA ILE A 10 -11.97 -15.93 9.57
C ILE A 10 -12.37 -15.65 11.03
N ASP A 11 -13.57 -15.10 11.25
CA ASP A 11 -14.16 -14.82 12.57
C ASP A 11 -13.33 -13.88 13.47
N LYS A 12 -12.61 -12.93 12.86
CA LYS A 12 -11.89 -11.89 13.62
C LYS A 12 -12.91 -11.02 14.39
N THR A 13 -12.80 -11.01 15.71
CA THR A 13 -13.58 -10.12 16.58
C THR A 13 -13.25 -8.66 16.27
N GLU A 14 -14.29 -7.85 16.03
CA GLU A 14 -14.13 -6.41 15.88
C GLU A 14 -13.60 -5.81 17.18
N GLN A 15 -12.55 -4.99 17.07
CA GLN A 15 -11.94 -4.33 18.22
C GLN A 15 -12.47 -2.91 18.34
N SER A 16 -13.29 -2.66 19.38
CA SER A 16 -13.66 -1.30 19.75
C SER A 16 -12.46 -0.58 20.34
N ARG A 17 -12.25 0.68 19.94
CA ARG A 17 -11.18 1.55 20.48
C ARG A 17 -11.64 2.40 21.66
N ALA A 18 -12.96 2.47 21.90
CA ALA A 18 -13.55 3.35 22.89
C ALA A 18 -13.05 3.10 24.32
N HIS A 19 -12.78 1.83 24.67
CA HIS A 19 -12.29 1.45 26.00
C HIS A 19 -10.80 1.77 26.21
N ILE A 20 -10.03 1.96 25.14
CA ILE A 20 -8.61 2.33 25.17
C ILE A 20 -8.45 3.85 25.13
N GLY A 21 -9.43 4.56 24.53
CA GLY A 21 -9.40 6.02 24.41
C GLY A 21 -8.54 6.53 23.25
N ILE A 22 -8.33 5.71 22.20
CA ILE A 22 -7.58 6.10 20.99
C ILE A 22 -8.51 6.36 19.80
N THR A 23 -8.22 7.42 19.05
CA THR A 23 -8.96 7.83 17.85
C THR A 23 -8.42 7.16 16.59
N ASP A 24 -9.22 7.16 15.51
CA ASP A 24 -8.75 6.70 14.19
C ASP A 24 -7.58 7.56 13.68
N ALA A 25 -7.59 8.87 13.98
CA ALA A 25 -6.53 9.79 13.59
C ALA A 25 -5.19 9.43 14.27
N GLU A 26 -5.19 9.16 15.57
CA GLU A 26 -4.00 8.75 16.30
C GLU A 26 -3.43 7.42 15.77
N VAL A 27 -4.30 6.46 15.44
CA VAL A 27 -3.89 5.19 14.83
C VAL A 27 -3.21 5.43 13.48
N VAL A 28 -3.80 6.25 12.62
CA VAL A 28 -3.23 6.57 11.30
C VAL A 28 -1.89 7.31 11.43
N GLN A 29 -1.81 8.29 12.33
CA GLN A 29 -0.56 9.02 12.60
C GLN A 29 0.55 8.08 13.10
N MET A 30 0.22 7.16 14.01
CA MET A 30 1.18 6.16 14.49
C MET A 30 1.66 5.23 13.37
N LEU A 31 0.77 4.78 12.47
CA LEU A 31 1.13 3.93 11.34
C LEU A 31 2.11 4.63 10.37
N GLY A 32 1.95 5.93 10.14
CA GLY A 32 2.84 6.73 9.29
C GLY A 32 4.06 7.34 9.99
N SER A 33 4.24 7.14 11.30
CA SER A 33 5.28 7.85 12.07
C SER A 33 6.72 7.38 11.82
N TYR A 34 6.91 6.12 11.42
CA TYR A 34 8.24 5.51 11.25
C TYR A 34 8.55 5.02 9.83
N ARG A 35 7.53 4.88 8.99
CA ARG A 35 7.65 4.39 7.62
C ARG A 35 6.60 5.05 6.76
N LEU A 36 6.87 5.09 5.46
CA LEU A 36 5.89 5.56 4.49
C LEU A 36 4.65 4.65 4.55
N PHE A 37 3.52 5.28 4.84
CA PHE A 37 2.22 4.66 4.98
C PHE A 37 1.20 5.54 4.24
N GLY A 38 0.90 5.13 3.02
CA GLY A 38 0.02 5.87 2.14
C GLY A 38 -1.37 5.25 2.02
N PHE A 39 -2.31 6.08 1.59
CA PHE A 39 -3.65 5.70 1.20
C PHE A 39 -3.92 6.10 -0.25
N TRP A 40 -4.82 5.37 -0.90
CA TRP A 40 -5.17 5.58 -2.30
C TRP A 40 -6.59 5.10 -2.62
N ARG A 41 -7.11 5.57 -3.76
CA ARG A 41 -8.36 5.09 -4.34
C ARG A 41 -8.26 4.98 -5.86
N ILE A 42 -9.05 4.06 -6.42
CA ILE A 42 -9.29 3.91 -7.85
C ILE A 42 -10.76 4.15 -8.10
N ASP A 43 -11.05 5.08 -9.01
CA ASP A 43 -12.39 5.26 -9.56
C ASP A 43 -12.54 4.33 -10.75
N ILE A 44 -13.43 3.34 -10.66
CA ILE A 44 -13.55 2.31 -11.71
C ILE A 44 -14.12 2.90 -13.01
N GLU A 45 -15.07 3.85 -12.89
CA GLU A 45 -15.69 4.50 -14.06
C GLU A 45 -14.66 5.30 -14.90
N THR A 46 -13.78 6.05 -14.23
CA THR A 46 -12.80 6.91 -14.92
C THR A 46 -11.43 6.26 -15.11
N GLY A 47 -11.15 5.19 -14.37
CA GLY A 47 -9.83 4.58 -14.29
C GLY A 47 -8.80 5.44 -13.54
N HIS A 48 -9.19 6.55 -12.92
CA HIS A 48 -8.26 7.42 -12.23
C HIS A 48 -7.80 6.83 -10.89
N PHE A 49 -6.48 6.88 -10.68
CA PHE A 49 -5.83 6.52 -9.42
C PHE A 49 -5.46 7.79 -8.66
N PHE A 50 -5.92 7.94 -7.42
CA PHE A 50 -5.56 9.05 -6.53
C PHE A 50 -4.80 8.52 -5.33
N ALA A 51 -3.76 9.23 -4.91
CA ALA A 51 -2.84 8.73 -3.90
C ALA A 51 -2.30 9.84 -3.00
N SER A 52 -2.09 9.52 -1.73
CA SER A 52 -1.39 10.40 -0.78
C SER A 52 0.08 10.65 -1.14
N GLU A 53 0.67 11.62 -0.46
CA GLU A 53 2.09 11.98 -0.49
C GLU A 53 2.99 10.77 -0.24
N ASP A 54 2.65 9.94 0.75
CA ASP A 54 3.43 8.75 1.08
C ASP A 54 3.39 7.69 -0.03
N VAL A 55 2.27 7.54 -0.74
CA VAL A 55 2.24 6.66 -1.92
C VAL A 55 3.17 7.22 -3.00
N HIS A 56 3.11 8.52 -3.28
CA HIS A 56 4.02 9.15 -4.24
C HIS A 56 5.48 8.93 -3.84
N ALA A 57 5.82 9.10 -2.56
CA ALA A 57 7.17 8.85 -2.03
C ALA A 57 7.58 7.37 -2.14
N ILE A 58 6.67 6.42 -1.88
CA ILE A 58 6.94 4.98 -2.04
C ILE A 58 7.35 4.67 -3.48
N PHE A 59 6.66 5.23 -4.47
CA PHE A 59 6.97 5.02 -5.88
C PHE A 59 8.03 5.99 -6.43
N GLY A 60 8.49 6.97 -5.64
CA GLY A 60 9.42 8.03 -6.04
C GLY A 60 8.86 8.96 -7.13
N LEU A 61 7.54 9.15 -7.14
CA LEU A 61 6.86 10.02 -8.09
C LEU A 61 6.75 11.44 -7.50
N PRO A 62 6.77 12.49 -8.35
CA PRO A 62 6.40 13.83 -7.91
C PRO A 62 4.96 13.84 -7.40
N TYR A 63 4.71 14.53 -6.30
CA TYR A 63 3.36 14.68 -5.76
C TYR A 63 2.44 15.46 -6.71
N SER A 64 1.18 15.04 -6.76
CA SER A 64 0.09 15.72 -7.45
C SER A 64 -1.22 15.56 -6.67
N ASP A 65 -2.01 16.63 -6.58
CA ASP A 65 -3.38 16.60 -6.06
C ASP A 65 -4.36 15.89 -7.03
N GLY A 66 -3.96 15.68 -8.28
CA GLY A 66 -4.76 15.06 -9.34
C GLY A 66 -4.53 13.56 -9.50
N PRO A 67 -5.12 12.95 -10.55
CA PRO A 67 -4.88 11.56 -10.89
C PRO A 67 -3.39 11.29 -11.13
N VAL A 68 -2.90 10.19 -10.57
CA VAL A 68 -1.54 9.71 -10.78
C VAL A 68 -1.40 9.15 -12.20
N ASN A 69 -0.25 9.39 -12.82
CA ASN A 69 0.10 8.73 -14.06
C ASN A 69 0.33 7.22 -13.81
N LEU A 70 -0.70 6.41 -14.10
CA LEU A 70 -0.65 4.96 -13.91
C LEU A 70 0.48 4.28 -14.70
N THR A 71 0.77 4.76 -15.92
CA THR A 71 1.89 4.23 -16.71
C THR A 71 3.21 4.45 -16.00
N GLU A 72 3.43 5.65 -15.45
CA GLU A 72 4.64 5.94 -14.69
C GLU A 72 4.69 5.13 -13.40
N LEU A 73 3.59 5.04 -12.64
CA LEU A 73 3.53 4.24 -11.41
C LEU A 73 3.85 2.77 -11.69
N MET A 74 3.25 2.17 -12.72
CA MET A 74 3.49 0.78 -13.11
C MET A 74 4.93 0.54 -13.58
N SER A 75 5.58 1.55 -14.16
CA SER A 75 7.00 1.47 -14.53
C SER A 75 7.92 1.33 -13.32
N ARG A 76 7.50 1.79 -12.14
CA ARG A 76 8.25 1.66 -10.87
C ARG A 76 8.08 0.29 -10.23
N ILE A 77 7.15 -0.53 -10.72
CA ILE A 77 6.91 -1.89 -10.22
C ILE A 77 7.72 -2.88 -11.07
N HIS A 78 8.31 -3.86 -10.39
CA HIS A 78 9.03 -4.96 -11.03
C HIS A 78 8.12 -5.66 -12.04
N GLU A 79 8.62 -5.92 -13.25
CA GLU A 79 7.81 -6.42 -14.37
C GLU A 79 7.04 -7.72 -14.06
N GLU A 80 7.68 -8.66 -13.36
CA GLU A 80 7.06 -9.92 -12.92
C GLU A 80 5.85 -9.73 -11.98
N ASP A 81 5.76 -8.62 -11.26
CA ASP A 81 4.69 -8.39 -10.28
C ASP A 81 3.48 -7.67 -10.91
N ARG A 82 3.62 -7.11 -12.13
CA ARG A 82 2.57 -6.31 -12.78
C ARG A 82 1.33 -7.14 -13.13
N SER A 83 1.52 -8.38 -13.58
CA SER A 83 0.42 -9.29 -13.91
C SER A 83 -0.37 -9.70 -12.66
N LEU A 84 0.32 -9.96 -11.56
CA LEU A 84 -0.31 -10.25 -10.26
C LEU A 84 -1.20 -9.09 -9.80
N ILE A 85 -0.71 -7.86 -9.93
CA ILE A 85 -1.47 -6.65 -9.56
C ILE A 85 -2.74 -6.53 -10.40
N ALA A 86 -2.62 -6.68 -11.72
CA ALA A 86 -3.75 -6.58 -12.63
C ALA A 86 -4.84 -7.64 -12.31
N GLN A 87 -4.44 -8.90 -12.14
CA GLN A 87 -5.35 -9.99 -11.76
C GLN A 87 -6.01 -9.73 -10.40
N THR A 88 -5.24 -9.22 -9.42
CA THR A 88 -5.80 -8.93 -8.09
C THR A 88 -6.88 -7.85 -8.15
N PHE A 89 -6.67 -6.78 -8.92
CA PHE A 89 -7.69 -5.74 -9.08
C PHE A 89 -8.90 -6.21 -9.87
N GLU A 90 -8.71 -7.05 -10.88
CA GLU A 90 -9.80 -7.67 -11.65
C GLU A 90 -10.68 -8.52 -10.74
N GLU A 91 -10.10 -9.46 -9.98
CA GLU A 91 -10.82 -10.32 -9.02
C GLU A 91 -11.53 -9.49 -7.94
N ALA A 92 -10.86 -8.48 -7.38
CA ALA A 92 -11.44 -7.59 -6.39
C ALA A 92 -12.66 -6.84 -6.93
N SER A 93 -12.59 -6.38 -8.19
CA SER A 93 -13.68 -5.65 -8.84
C SER A 93 -14.84 -6.57 -9.22
N LEU A 94 -14.54 -7.76 -9.77
CA LEU A 94 -15.54 -8.72 -10.23
C LEU A 94 -16.34 -9.32 -9.08
N HIS A 95 -15.68 -9.60 -7.96
CA HIS A 95 -16.29 -10.30 -6.83
C HIS A 95 -16.60 -9.38 -5.63
N GLY A 96 -16.21 -8.11 -5.68
CA GLY A 96 -16.43 -7.17 -4.59
C GLY A 96 -15.66 -7.53 -3.31
N VAL A 97 -14.49 -8.16 -3.45
CA VAL A 97 -13.72 -8.72 -2.32
C VAL A 97 -12.58 -7.79 -1.87
N GLY A 98 -12.10 -8.03 -0.64
CA GLY A 98 -10.86 -7.48 -0.15
C GLY A 98 -9.65 -8.30 -0.61
N PHE A 99 -8.49 -7.67 -0.65
CA PHE A 99 -7.23 -8.32 -1.01
C PHE A 99 -6.06 -7.73 -0.23
N HIS A 100 -4.97 -8.50 -0.21
CA HIS A 100 -3.66 -7.93 0.04
C HIS A 100 -2.61 -8.68 -0.77
N PHE A 101 -1.53 -8.00 -1.11
CA PHE A 101 -0.38 -8.62 -1.77
C PHE A 101 0.89 -7.83 -1.47
N VAL A 102 2.03 -8.49 -1.64
CA VAL A 102 3.36 -7.90 -1.49
C VAL A 102 4.05 -7.95 -2.85
N TYR A 103 4.68 -6.85 -3.25
CA TYR A 103 5.31 -6.69 -4.56
C TYR A 103 6.55 -5.81 -4.44
N ARG A 104 7.35 -5.79 -5.50
CA ARG A 104 8.61 -5.07 -5.58
C ARG A 104 8.42 -3.71 -6.27
N VAL A 105 8.90 -2.67 -5.61
CA VAL A 105 8.96 -1.29 -6.13
C VAL A 105 10.42 -0.86 -6.20
N ASP A 106 10.80 -0.17 -7.27
CA ASP A 106 12.14 0.38 -7.49
C ASP A 106 12.58 1.22 -6.26
N ASN A 107 13.75 0.89 -5.71
CA ASN A 107 14.30 1.59 -4.54
C ASN A 107 15.15 2.83 -4.89
N ARG A 108 15.27 3.17 -6.18
CA ARG A 108 16.08 4.26 -6.75
C ARG A 108 17.59 4.12 -6.59
N LEU A 109 18.04 2.99 -6.06
CA LEU A 109 19.45 2.66 -5.80
C LEU A 109 19.89 1.43 -6.63
N GLY A 110 19.15 1.08 -7.69
CA GLY A 110 19.45 -0.05 -8.56
C GLY A 110 18.91 -1.40 -8.08
N GLY A 111 17.98 -1.40 -7.11
CA GLY A 111 17.30 -2.60 -6.62
C GLY A 111 15.82 -2.36 -6.35
N TYR A 112 15.23 -3.21 -5.50
CA TYR A 112 13.81 -3.15 -5.18
C TYR A 112 13.59 -3.19 -3.67
N LYS A 113 12.57 -2.46 -3.22
CA LYS A 113 11.99 -2.58 -1.88
C LYS A 113 10.67 -3.35 -1.95
N LEU A 114 10.34 -4.04 -0.87
CA LEU A 114 9.06 -4.72 -0.75
C LEU A 114 8.00 -3.74 -0.26
N VAL A 115 6.83 -3.79 -0.88
CA VAL A 115 5.68 -2.94 -0.57
C VAL A 115 4.47 -3.84 -0.41
N ARG A 116 3.67 -3.59 0.63
CA ARG A 116 2.39 -4.28 0.83
C ARG A 116 1.25 -3.33 0.52
N SER A 117 0.31 -3.80 -0.28
CA SER A 117 -0.96 -3.12 -0.53
C SER A 117 -2.08 -3.95 0.07
N VAL A 118 -2.99 -3.28 0.76
CA VAL A 118 -4.22 -3.85 1.30
C VAL A 118 -5.36 -3.00 0.80
N GLY A 119 -6.35 -3.62 0.16
CA GLY A 119 -7.47 -2.88 -0.41
C GLY A 119 -8.76 -3.67 -0.37
N ARG A 120 -9.84 -2.98 -0.68
CA ARG A 120 -11.16 -3.59 -0.83
C ARG A 120 -11.98 -2.82 -1.85
N PHE A 121 -12.88 -3.54 -2.49
CA PHE A 121 -13.95 -2.92 -3.24
C PHE A 121 -14.87 -2.12 -2.30
N ARG A 122 -15.32 -0.97 -2.78
CA ARG A 122 -16.30 -0.10 -2.15
C ARG A 122 -17.38 0.20 -3.18
N SER A 123 -18.59 -0.29 -2.95
CA SER A 123 -19.76 0.11 -3.72
C SER A 123 -20.14 1.56 -3.34
N ASP A 124 -20.26 2.44 -4.33
CA ASP A 124 -20.86 3.76 -4.18
C ASP A 124 -21.89 4.02 -5.29
N GLU A 125 -22.63 5.13 -5.21
CA GLU A 125 -23.70 5.49 -6.16
C GLU A 125 -23.19 5.68 -7.60
N SER A 126 -21.87 5.83 -7.78
CA SER A 126 -21.15 6.09 -9.03
C SER A 126 -20.54 4.84 -9.68
N GLY A 127 -20.96 3.62 -9.29
CA GLY A 127 -20.48 2.39 -9.92
C GLY A 127 -19.30 1.72 -9.20
N GLY A 128 -18.93 2.22 -8.02
CA GLY A 128 -17.95 1.60 -7.14
C GLY A 128 -16.50 1.95 -7.45
N GLY A 129 -15.64 1.70 -6.47
CA GLY A 129 -14.21 1.97 -6.53
C GLY A 129 -13.42 1.00 -5.66
N ILE A 130 -12.11 1.05 -5.76
CA ILE A 130 -11.23 0.34 -4.84
C ILE A 130 -10.56 1.37 -3.94
N VAL A 131 -10.58 1.14 -2.63
CA VAL A 131 -9.83 1.94 -1.67
C VAL A 131 -8.82 1.07 -0.96
N GLY A 132 -7.67 1.65 -0.63
CA GLY A 132 -6.62 0.88 0.02
C GLY A 132 -5.55 1.72 0.70
N ILE A 133 -4.68 0.98 1.37
CA ILE A 133 -3.45 1.47 1.98
C ILE A 133 -2.27 0.76 1.34
N THR A 134 -1.13 1.44 1.30
CA THR A 134 0.13 0.93 0.79
C THR A 134 1.25 1.40 1.68
N TYR A 135 2.11 0.49 2.12
CA TYR A 135 3.23 0.82 3.00
C TYR A 135 4.44 -0.04 2.70
N GLU A 136 5.61 0.49 3.04
CA GLU A 136 6.86 -0.26 2.91
C GLU A 136 6.85 -1.48 3.83
N PHE A 137 6.97 -2.65 3.21
CA PHE A 137 6.96 -3.93 3.89
C PHE A 137 8.40 -4.39 4.08
N VAL A 138 8.77 -4.67 5.33
CA VAL A 138 10.05 -5.32 5.62
C VAL A 138 9.69 -6.74 6.02
N GLU A 139 10.10 -7.70 5.19
CA GLU A 139 10.07 -9.11 5.57
C GLU A 139 10.81 -9.25 6.91
N LYS A 140 10.33 -10.11 7.83
CA LYS A 140 10.80 -10.18 9.23
C LYS A 140 12.31 -10.48 9.31
N LEU A 141 13.12 -9.43 9.18
CA LEU A 141 14.52 -9.41 9.54
C LEU A 141 14.57 -8.95 11.00
N ARG A 142 15.18 -9.75 11.86
CA ARG A 142 15.54 -9.31 13.22
C ARG A 142 16.66 -8.29 13.08
N VAL A 143 16.32 -7.02 12.96
CA VAL A 143 17.29 -5.93 12.83
C VAL A 143 17.45 -5.23 14.18
N VAL A 144 18.69 -5.12 14.64
CA VAL A 144 19.11 -4.21 15.71
C VAL A 144 20.03 -3.19 15.04
N GLY A 145 19.70 -1.90 15.14
CA GLY A 145 20.54 -0.80 14.68
C GLY A 145 21.08 -0.01 15.86
N PHE A 146 22.36 0.35 15.80
CA PHE A 146 23.00 1.29 16.73
C PHE A 146 23.48 2.49 15.91
N GLU A 147 23.35 3.68 16.50
CA GLU A 147 23.81 4.94 15.90
C GLU A 147 25.31 5.10 16.17
N ASP A 148 26.13 5.12 15.13
CA ASP A 148 27.56 5.43 15.26
C ASP A 148 27.74 6.96 15.24
N ASN A 149 27.97 7.54 16.42
CA ASN A 149 28.35 8.95 16.58
C ASN A 149 29.81 9.23 16.19
N THR A 150 30.29 8.65 15.08
CA THR A 150 31.59 9.04 14.53
C THR A 150 31.40 10.17 13.53
N ILE A 151 31.47 11.39 14.05
CA ILE A 151 31.67 12.61 13.26
C ILE A 151 32.96 12.42 12.43
N PRO A 152 32.95 12.58 11.09
CA PRO A 152 34.19 12.63 10.33
C PRO A 152 34.95 13.90 10.69
N ARG A 153 36.21 13.76 11.13
CA ARG A 153 37.19 14.86 11.16
C ARG A 153 37.75 15.10 9.76
#